data_AF-A0A640Y8M0-F1
#
_entry.id   AF-A0A640Y8M0-F1
#
_cell.length_a   1.000
_cell.length_b   1.000
_cell.length_c   1.000
_cell.angle_alpha   90.00
_cell.angle_beta   90.00
_cell.angle_gamma   90.00
#
_symmetry.space_group_name_H-M   'P 1'
#
loop_
_entity.id
_entity.type
_entity.pdbx_description
1 polymer ?
#
loop_
_entity_poly.entity_id
_entity_poly.type
_entity_poly.pdbx_seq_one_letter_code
_entity_poly.pdbx_strand_id
1 'polypeptide(L)'
;MDGRRSDEGSRTVQAWIYGILAGVVVLALMGIAYTVGSNSGGDEPATTQAEATTTDKADETTGGAGGGPEAELFATNCGSCHTLAAAGTSGTTGPDLDALAPDEAQVQAAIENGGAGSGAMPANIVTGTDAKDIAAYVSSSAGN
;
A
#
# COMPACT_ATOMS: atom_id res chain seq x y z
N MET A 1 -30.44 29.28 30.74
CA MET A 1 -29.12 29.23 30.08
C MET A 1 -28.57 27.84 30.37
N ASP A 2 -28.11 26.99 29.47
CA ASP A 2 -27.82 27.05 28.04
C ASP A 2 -27.63 25.57 27.64
N GLY A 3 -28.33 25.05 26.62
CA GLY A 3 -28.21 23.61 26.32
C GLY A 3 -29.03 23.08 25.16
N ARG A 4 -30.12 23.76 24.78
CA ARG A 4 -30.91 23.36 23.59
C ARG A 4 -30.42 23.93 22.27
N ARG A 5 -29.40 24.80 22.26
CA ARG A 5 -28.92 25.48 21.03
C ARG A 5 -27.81 24.72 20.30
N SER A 6 -27.08 23.85 20.99
CA SER A 6 -26.01 23.03 20.39
C SER A 6 -26.55 21.83 19.59
N ASP A 7 -27.79 21.39 19.85
CA ASP A 7 -28.42 20.27 19.16
C ASP A 7 -28.88 20.61 17.73
N GLU A 8 -29.28 21.85 17.46
CA GLU A 8 -29.78 22.26 16.13
C GLU A 8 -28.67 22.26 15.06
N GLY A 9 -27.43 22.56 15.45
CA GLY A 9 -26.27 22.56 14.55
C GLY A 9 -25.79 21.16 14.16
N SER A 10 -25.82 20.20 15.09
CA SER A 10 -25.42 18.82 14.81
C SER A 10 -26.39 18.13 13.84
N ARG A 11 -27.69 18.42 13.95
CA ARG A 11 -28.72 17.80 13.09
C ARG A 11 -28.67 18.31 11.65
N THR A 12 -28.35 19.59 11.46
CA THR A 12 -28.13 20.13 10.12
C THR A 12 -26.86 19.55 9.51
N VAL A 13 -25.74 19.51 10.25
CA VAL A 13 -24.51 18.88 9.78
C VAL A 13 -24.69 17.38 9.48
N GLN A 14 -25.42 16.63 10.32
CA GLN A 14 -25.76 15.23 10.04
C GLN A 14 -26.68 15.09 8.82
N ALA A 15 -27.66 15.95 8.61
CA ALA A 15 -28.50 15.90 7.41
C ALA A 15 -27.71 16.14 6.12
N TRP A 16 -26.72 17.04 6.15
CA TRP A 16 -25.80 17.27 5.02
C TRP A 16 -24.85 16.10 4.81
N ILE A 17 -24.31 15.52 5.88
CA ILE A 17 -23.47 14.31 5.82
C ILE A 17 -24.27 13.13 5.26
N TYR A 18 -25.50 12.90 5.74
CA TYR A 18 -26.38 11.85 5.22
C TYR A 18 -26.79 12.10 3.77
N GLY A 19 -27.00 13.35 3.35
CA GLY A 19 -27.29 13.71 1.96
C GLY A 19 -26.12 13.42 1.02
N ILE A 20 -24.89 13.74 1.43
CA ILE A 20 -23.68 13.45 0.66
C ILE A 20 -23.41 11.94 0.62
N LEU A 21 -23.54 11.24 1.76
CA LEU A 21 -23.40 9.79 1.84
C LEU A 21 -24.45 9.08 0.97
N ALA A 22 -25.71 9.50 0.99
CA ALA A 22 -26.74 8.93 0.12
C ALA A 22 -26.47 9.20 -1.37
N GLY A 23 -25.97 10.38 -1.72
CA GLY A 23 -25.59 10.70 -3.11
C GLY A 23 -24.41 9.88 -3.63
N VAL A 24 -23.37 9.70 -2.80
CA VAL A 24 -22.19 8.88 -3.14
C VAL A 24 -22.57 7.39 -3.22
N VAL A 25 -23.47 6.92 -2.35
CA VAL A 25 -24.00 5.56 -2.40
C VAL A 25 -24.82 5.32 -3.67
N VAL A 26 -25.68 6.26 -4.07
CA VAL A 26 -26.45 6.12 -5.32
C VAL A 26 -25.53 6.13 -6.56
N LEU A 27 -24.51 7.00 -6.59
CA LEU A 27 -23.53 7.04 -7.67
C LEU A 27 -22.63 5.79 -7.71
N ALA A 28 -22.27 5.24 -6.55
CA ALA A 28 -21.51 3.99 -6.45
C ALA A 28 -22.35 2.79 -6.88
N LEU A 29 -23.63 2.71 -6.48
CA LEU A 29 -24.54 1.64 -6.90
C LEU A 29 -24.85 1.70 -8.41
N MET A 30 -24.93 2.88 -9.00
CA MET A 30 -25.09 3.05 -10.45
C MET A 30 -23.79 2.74 -11.22
N GLY A 31 -22.63 3.00 -10.62
CA GLY A 31 -21.32 2.60 -11.13
C GLY A 31 -21.07 1.09 -11.07
N ILE A 32 -21.55 0.42 -10.01
CA ILE A 32 -21.48 -1.04 -9.86
C ILE A 32 -22.46 -1.73 -10.83
N ALA A 33 -23.65 -1.16 -11.06
CA ALA A 33 -24.56 -1.68 -12.09
C ALA A 33 -23.96 -1.60 -13.51
N TYR A 34 -23.09 -0.61 -13.78
CA TYR A 34 -22.38 -0.49 -15.06
C TYR A 34 -21.28 -1.55 -15.23
N THR A 35 -20.65 -2.02 -14.15
CA THR A 35 -19.63 -3.08 -14.20
C THR A 35 -20.23 -4.50 -14.12
N VAL A 36 -21.36 -4.68 -13.45
CA VAL A 36 -22.03 -5.99 -13.25
C VAL A 36 -22.96 -6.40 -14.41
N GLY A 37 -23.30 -5.48 -15.32
CA GLY A 37 -24.02 -5.83 -16.56
C GLY A 37 -23.22 -6.67 -17.57
N SER A 38 -21.92 -6.92 -17.32
CA SER A 38 -21.03 -7.65 -18.24
C SER A 38 -20.59 -9.04 -17.75
N ASN A 39 -20.90 -9.46 -16.53
CA ASN A 39 -20.43 -10.74 -15.98
C ASN A 39 -21.54 -11.50 -15.26
N SER A 40 -22.37 -12.20 -16.03
CA SER A 40 -23.30 -13.20 -15.50
C SER A 40 -22.56 -14.43 -14.98
N GLY A 41 -22.99 -14.90 -13.81
CA GLY A 41 -22.57 -16.14 -13.14
C GLY A 41 -21.99 -15.78 -11.77
N GLY A 42 -22.68 -15.91 -10.65
CA GLY A 42 -23.63 -16.94 -10.24
C GLY A 42 -23.15 -17.45 -8.88
N ASP A 43 -24.06 -17.46 -7.89
CA ASP A 43 -23.93 -18.07 -6.55
C ASP A 43 -23.26 -17.23 -5.42
N GLU A 44 -24.07 -16.40 -4.77
CA GLU A 44 -24.10 -16.24 -3.30
C GLU A 44 -25.06 -17.31 -2.70
N PRO A 45 -25.07 -17.71 -1.40
CA PRO A 45 -24.70 -16.90 -0.21
C PRO A 45 -24.06 -17.64 1.00
N ALA A 46 -23.59 -16.89 2.00
CA ALA A 46 -24.02 -17.00 3.41
C ALA A 46 -22.93 -16.67 4.48
N THR A 47 -23.09 -15.47 5.05
CA THR A 47 -23.14 -15.15 6.50
C THR A 47 -21.87 -15.06 7.38
N THR A 48 -21.89 -13.97 8.19
CA THR A 48 -21.31 -13.77 9.55
C THR A 48 -19.84 -13.31 9.57
N GLN A 49 -19.40 -12.17 10.14
CA GLN A 49 -19.92 -11.17 11.10
C GLN A 49 -19.13 -9.85 10.89
N ALA A 50 -19.77 -8.69 10.89
CA ALA A 50 -19.84 -7.69 11.97
C ALA A 50 -18.56 -6.85 12.24
N GLU A 51 -18.77 -5.54 12.11
CA GLU A 51 -17.99 -4.37 12.54
C GLU A 51 -16.88 -4.58 13.59
N ALA A 52 -15.68 -4.04 13.35
CA ALA A 52 -15.25 -2.76 13.91
C ALA A 52 -13.72 -2.57 13.85
N THR A 53 -13.32 -1.31 13.64
CA THR A 53 -12.10 -0.67 14.20
C THR A 53 -10.88 -0.49 13.29
N THR A 54 -10.58 0.79 13.13
CA THR A 54 -9.34 1.49 12.77
C THR A 54 -8.03 0.82 13.18
N THR A 55 -7.07 0.83 12.25
CA THR A 55 -5.60 0.76 12.42
C THR A 55 -5.04 -0.41 13.23
N ASP A 56 -4.42 -1.35 12.50
CA ASP A 56 -3.05 -1.80 12.80
C ASP A 56 -2.41 -2.31 11.50
N LYS A 57 -1.48 -1.52 10.94
CA LYS A 57 -0.41 -2.08 10.12
C LYS A 57 0.57 -2.68 11.12
N ALA A 58 0.28 -3.88 11.59
CA ALA A 58 1.20 -4.68 12.36
C ALA A 58 0.96 -6.16 12.07
N ASP A 59 2.06 -6.77 11.62
CA ASP A 59 2.32 -8.21 11.58
C ASP A 59 1.72 -9.00 10.41
N GLU A 60 2.33 -8.80 9.24
CA GLU A 60 2.70 -9.95 8.40
C GLU A 60 4.23 -9.91 8.27
N THR A 61 4.93 -10.33 9.33
CA THR A 61 6.33 -10.80 9.27
C THR A 61 6.36 -12.22 8.68
N THR A 62 5.60 -12.46 7.60
CA THR A 62 5.69 -13.70 6.85
C THR A 62 6.56 -13.44 5.63
N GLY A 63 7.86 -13.64 5.84
CA GLY A 63 8.89 -13.48 4.82
C GLY A 63 8.61 -14.28 3.55
N GLY A 64 8.87 -13.61 2.43
CA GLY A 64 9.37 -14.16 1.18
C GLY A 64 8.59 -15.32 0.55
N ALA A 65 7.74 -15.00 -0.43
CA ALA A 65 7.65 -15.76 -1.67
C ALA A 65 7.00 -14.91 -2.78
N GLY A 66 7.84 -14.20 -3.54
CA GLY A 66 7.56 -13.77 -4.92
C GLY A 66 6.25 -13.02 -5.14
N GLY A 67 6.14 -11.80 -4.60
CA GLY A 67 5.00 -10.92 -4.82
C GLY A 67 4.28 -10.51 -3.55
N GLY A 68 3.62 -9.35 -3.59
CA GLY A 68 2.97 -8.71 -2.46
C GLY A 68 3.05 -7.18 -2.55
N PRO A 69 2.42 -6.45 -1.61
CA PRO A 69 2.49 -4.99 -1.57
C PRO A 69 3.93 -4.45 -1.53
N GLU A 70 4.85 -5.15 -0.87
CA GLU A 70 6.26 -4.77 -0.74
C GLU A 70 7.02 -4.99 -2.05
N ALA A 71 6.69 -6.05 -2.78
CA ALA A 71 7.21 -6.30 -4.12
C ALA A 71 6.77 -5.20 -5.10
N GLU A 72 5.50 -4.78 -5.04
CA GLU A 72 4.96 -3.68 -5.86
C GLU A 72 5.59 -2.34 -5.50
N LEU A 73 5.76 -2.08 -4.19
CA LEU A 73 6.47 -0.90 -3.68
C LEU A 73 7.91 -0.87 -4.19
N PHE A 74 8.62 -2.00 -4.13
CA PHE A 74 9.97 -2.10 -4.70
C PHE A 74 9.96 -1.90 -6.21
N ALA A 75 9.08 -2.57 -6.95
CA ALA A 75 9.01 -2.47 -8.40
C ALA A 75 8.76 -1.03 -8.88
N THR A 76 7.87 -0.32 -8.18
CA THR A 76 7.51 1.07 -8.49
C THR A 76 8.67 2.03 -8.25
N ASN A 77 9.38 1.89 -7.13
CA ASN A 77 10.36 2.88 -6.68
C ASN A 77 11.81 2.55 -7.06
N CYS A 78 12.13 1.26 -7.23
CA CYS A 78 13.49 0.76 -7.36
C CYS A 78 13.69 -0.11 -8.62
N GLY A 79 12.63 -0.74 -9.11
CA GLY A 79 12.67 -1.77 -10.16
C GLY A 79 13.15 -1.29 -11.53
N SER A 80 13.03 0.00 -11.84
CA SER A 80 13.58 0.58 -13.08
C SER A 80 15.10 0.59 -13.11
N CYS A 81 15.74 0.59 -11.93
CA CYS A 81 17.18 0.66 -11.79
C CYS A 81 17.82 -0.65 -11.35
N HIS A 82 17.14 -1.46 -10.54
CA HIS A 82 17.72 -2.65 -9.93
C HIS A 82 17.04 -3.95 -10.40
N THR A 83 17.86 -5.00 -10.52
CA THR A 83 17.38 -6.38 -10.66
C THR A 83 17.05 -6.93 -9.28
N LEU A 84 15.85 -7.52 -9.18
CA LEU A 84 15.41 -8.32 -8.05
C LEU A 84 14.30 -9.26 -8.55
N ALA A 85 14.65 -10.53 -8.73
CA ALA A 85 13.79 -11.54 -9.33
C ALA A 85 12.48 -11.71 -8.56
N ALA A 86 12.54 -11.64 -7.23
CA ALA A 86 11.35 -11.74 -6.37
C ALA A 86 10.32 -10.64 -6.63
N ALA A 87 10.74 -9.44 -7.04
CA ALA A 87 9.86 -8.34 -7.43
C ALA A 87 9.58 -8.31 -8.94
N GLY A 88 10.11 -9.26 -9.72
CA GLY A 88 9.97 -9.27 -11.17
C GLY A 88 10.67 -8.09 -11.87
N THR A 89 11.70 -7.51 -11.27
CA THR A 89 12.42 -6.36 -11.81
C THR A 89 13.75 -6.76 -12.44
N SER A 90 14.16 -6.04 -13.48
CA SER A 90 15.37 -6.32 -14.25
C SER A 90 16.13 -5.06 -14.61
N GLY A 91 16.07 -4.03 -13.76
CA GLY A 91 16.80 -2.79 -13.98
C GLY A 91 18.31 -3.01 -13.87
N THR A 92 19.08 -2.40 -14.75
CA THR A 92 20.55 -2.60 -14.82
C THR A 92 21.35 -1.32 -14.59
N THR A 93 20.69 -0.24 -14.18
CA THR A 93 21.35 1.03 -13.85
C THR A 93 22.08 0.92 -12.53
N GLY A 94 21.45 0.26 -11.55
CA GLY A 94 22.02 -0.10 -10.27
C GLY A 94 22.54 -1.55 -10.27
N PRO A 95 23.21 -1.97 -9.17
CA PRO A 95 23.62 -3.35 -8.99
C PRO A 95 22.43 -4.32 -8.95
N ASP A 96 22.70 -5.54 -9.37
CA ASP A 96 21.82 -6.69 -9.18
C ASP A 96 21.74 -7.04 -7.69
N LEU A 97 20.54 -6.93 -7.11
CA LEU A 97 20.33 -7.17 -5.69
C LEU A 97 20.27 -8.66 -5.37
N ASP A 98 19.88 -9.51 -6.32
CA ASP A 98 19.94 -10.96 -6.14
C ASP A 98 21.40 -11.41 -5.98
N ALA A 99 22.31 -10.83 -6.77
CA ALA A 99 23.73 -11.11 -6.66
C ALA A 99 24.40 -10.45 -5.45
N LEU A 100 23.99 -9.23 -5.09
CA LEU A 100 24.58 -8.46 -3.99
C LEU A 100 24.14 -8.96 -2.62
N ALA A 101 22.89 -9.43 -2.51
CA ALA A 101 22.26 -9.90 -1.27
C ALA A 101 22.53 -9.00 -0.03
N PRO A 102 22.19 -7.70 -0.10
CA PRO A 102 22.42 -6.78 1.01
C PRO A 102 21.49 -7.07 2.20
N ASP A 103 21.97 -6.81 3.41
CA ASP A 103 21.14 -6.85 4.61
C ASP A 103 20.22 -5.62 4.72
N GLU A 104 19.21 -5.70 5.59
CA GLU A 104 18.19 -4.64 5.73
C GLU A 104 18.81 -3.28 6.09
N ALA A 105 19.82 -3.24 6.98
CA ALA A 105 20.44 -2.00 7.40
C ALA A 105 21.24 -1.35 6.25
N GLN A 106 21.89 -2.17 5.42
CA GLN A 106 22.56 -1.70 4.21
C GLN A 106 21.57 -1.09 3.21
N VAL A 107 20.41 -1.72 3.02
CA VAL A 107 19.38 -1.20 2.11
C VAL A 107 18.80 0.12 2.62
N GLN A 108 18.48 0.22 3.92
CA GLN A 108 18.00 1.48 4.51
C GLN A 108 19.03 2.60 4.35
N ALA A 109 20.29 2.33 4.69
CA ALA A 109 21.36 3.30 4.52
C ALA A 109 21.54 3.73 3.06
N ALA A 110 21.39 2.81 2.10
CA ALA A 110 21.45 3.13 0.68
C ALA A 110 20.27 4.00 0.24
N ILE A 111 19.06 3.73 0.72
CA ILE A 111 17.88 4.57 0.42
C ILE A 111 18.09 5.98 0.98
N GLU A 112 18.57 6.11 2.22
CA GLU A 112 18.76 7.40 2.89
C GLU A 112 19.89 8.24 2.28
N ASN A 113 21.00 7.59 1.90
CA ASN A 113 22.23 8.27 1.46
C ASN A 113 22.42 8.30 -0.06
N GLY A 114 21.57 7.63 -0.83
CA GLY A 114 21.72 7.54 -2.28
C GLY A 114 22.79 6.53 -2.70
N GLY A 115 22.58 5.27 -2.32
CA GLY A 115 23.51 4.17 -2.56
C GLY A 115 24.73 4.24 -1.63
N ALA A 116 25.93 4.02 -2.16
CA ALA A 116 27.18 4.12 -1.41
C ALA A 116 27.65 5.59 -1.17
N GLY A 117 26.76 6.57 -1.31
CA GLY A 117 27.09 8.00 -1.21
C GLY A 117 27.81 8.57 -2.44
N SER A 118 27.84 7.84 -3.56
CA SER A 118 28.45 8.28 -4.82
C SER A 118 27.56 9.23 -5.63
N GLY A 119 26.30 9.41 -5.24
CA GLY A 119 25.31 10.23 -5.94
C GLY A 119 24.71 9.58 -7.19
N ALA A 120 25.05 8.32 -7.48
CA ALA A 120 24.49 7.57 -8.61
C ALA A 120 23.05 7.10 -8.37
N MET A 121 22.70 6.83 -7.12
CA MET A 121 21.33 6.54 -6.69
C MET A 121 20.76 7.78 -5.99
N PRO A 122 19.53 8.22 -6.32
CA PRO A 122 18.88 9.31 -5.60
C PRO A 122 18.68 8.95 -4.12
N ALA A 123 18.95 9.92 -3.23
CA ALA A 123 18.68 9.77 -1.81
C ALA A 123 17.20 10.02 -1.50
N ASN A 124 16.68 9.37 -0.46
CA ASN A 124 15.32 9.52 0.07
C ASN A 124 14.20 9.31 -0.97
N ILE A 125 14.35 8.33 -1.87
CA ILE A 125 13.31 7.94 -2.85
C ILE A 125 12.01 7.55 -2.12
N VAL A 126 12.17 6.85 -1.00
CA VAL A 126 11.11 6.49 -0.05
C VAL A 126 11.62 6.78 1.36
N THR A 127 10.71 6.98 2.31
CA THR A 127 11.05 7.31 3.71
C THR A 127 10.09 6.62 4.68
N GLY A 128 10.43 6.62 5.97
CA GLY A 128 9.53 6.11 7.01
C GLY A 128 9.29 4.61 6.89
N THR A 129 8.02 4.21 7.00
CA THR A 129 7.63 2.79 6.98
C THR A 129 7.92 2.14 5.63
N ASP A 130 7.68 2.83 4.51
CA ASP A 130 7.91 2.26 3.18
C ASP A 130 9.39 1.92 2.93
N ALA A 131 10.31 2.74 3.45
CA ALA A 131 11.75 2.46 3.38
C ALA A 131 12.14 1.20 4.17
N LYS A 132 11.49 0.98 5.33
CA LYS A 132 11.70 -0.21 6.15
C LYS A 132 11.13 -1.45 5.50
N ASP A 133 9.90 -1.36 4.98
CA ASP A 133 9.22 -2.47 4.31
C ASP A 133 10.01 -2.91 3.07
N ILE A 134 10.48 -1.96 2.26
CA ILE A 134 11.35 -2.25 1.11
C ILE A 134 12.67 -2.89 1.56
N ALA A 135 13.30 -2.41 2.62
CA ALA A 135 14.56 -2.96 3.10
C ALA A 135 14.43 -4.38 3.64
N ALA A 136 13.38 -4.65 4.43
CA ALA A 136 13.06 -5.98 4.93
C ALA A 136 12.73 -6.93 3.77
N TYR A 137 11.99 -6.46 2.77
CA TYR A 137 11.66 -7.23 1.59
C TYR A 137 12.90 -7.58 0.76
N VAL A 138 13.78 -6.60 0.45
CA VAL A 138 15.01 -6.82 -0.32
C VAL A 138 15.92 -7.82 0.40
N SER A 139 16.17 -7.63 1.68
CA SER A 139 17.08 -8.51 2.44
C SER A 139 16.56 -9.93 2.60
N SER A 140 15.24 -10.13 2.65
CA SER A 140 14.62 -11.46 2.72
C SER A 140 14.43 -12.14 1.36
N SER A 141 14.43 -11.37 0.27
CA SER A 141 14.11 -11.85 -1.07
C SER A 141 15.28 -11.84 -2.06
N ALA A 142 16.42 -11.27 -1.67
CA ALA A 142 17.66 -11.31 -2.43
C ALA A 142 18.41 -12.64 -2.24
N GLY A 143 19.35 -12.94 -3.14
CA GLY A 143 20.17 -14.16 -3.09
C GLY A 143 19.54 -15.40 -3.73
N ASN A 144 18.59 -15.22 -4.65
CA ASN A 144 17.87 -16.31 -5.32
C ASN A 144 18.43 -16.69 -6.70
#